data_AF-A6EBV4-F1
#
_entry.id   AF-A6EBV4-F1
#
_cell.length_a   1.000
_cell.length_b   1.000
_cell.length_c   1.000
_cell.angle_alpha   90.00
_cell.angle_beta   90.00
_cell.angle_gamma   90.00
#
_symmetry.space_group_name_H-M   'P 1'
#
loop_
_entity.id
_entity.type
_entity.pdbx_description
1 polymer ?
#
loop_
_entity_poly.entity_id
_entity_poly.type
_entity_poly.pdbx_seq_one_letter_code
_entity_poly.pdbx_strand_id
1 'polypeptide(L)'
;MSSCNSEQKAKTSDTASVKNDDTVIVDGSSLATPAAPLKSDSSALVKGIISELDRMNQAFVKHDVAQITSFFDFPIHDTALVFFEINPEFDAQYKANGNKVSRAMFSKHYSRIEEFHSMTEFIPLFKYLKPEGLLKSNMVEHEHRVKNDGCYYFYSIRRQGATVILTYGTNTSSAYVNPDPEEGEVCGEYAGTWFFEFRDGKLHFVKQMTAG
;
A
#
# COMPACT_ATOMS: atom_id res chain seq x y z
N MET A 1 -54.18 -34.62 8.61
CA MET A 1 -55.18 -35.51 7.97
C MET A 1 -55.19 -35.21 6.48
N SER A 2 -55.34 -36.26 5.68
CA SER A 2 -55.40 -36.32 4.21
C SER A 2 -54.07 -36.39 3.44
N SER A 3 -53.86 -37.60 2.94
CA SER A 3 -52.79 -38.15 2.11
C SER A 3 -53.09 -38.06 0.61
N CYS A 4 -52.06 -38.41 -0.19
CA CYS A 4 -52.10 -39.12 -1.49
C CYS A 4 -52.64 -38.35 -2.71
N ASN A 5 -52.18 -38.54 -3.95
CA ASN A 5 -51.17 -39.40 -4.58
C ASN A 5 -50.98 -38.89 -6.03
N SER A 6 -49.86 -39.16 -6.68
CA SER A 6 -49.77 -39.96 -7.93
C SER A 6 -48.55 -39.62 -8.80
N GLU A 7 -47.82 -40.69 -9.11
CA GLU A 7 -46.71 -40.82 -10.05
C GLU A 7 -47.12 -40.55 -11.50
N GLN A 8 -46.15 -40.16 -12.35
CA GLN A 8 -45.93 -40.84 -13.65
C GLN A 8 -44.56 -40.52 -14.31
N LYS A 9 -43.75 -41.58 -14.39
CA LYS A 9 -42.84 -42.08 -15.44
C LYS A 9 -42.23 -41.13 -16.51
N ALA A 10 -40.89 -41.09 -16.47
CA ALA A 10 -39.90 -41.46 -17.49
C ALA A 10 -40.09 -41.08 -18.98
N LYS A 11 -39.10 -40.37 -19.53
CA LYS A 11 -38.61 -40.60 -20.90
C LYS A 11 -37.14 -40.21 -21.05
N THR A 12 -36.35 -41.16 -21.50
CA THR A 12 -34.97 -41.06 -22.00
C THR A 12 -34.93 -40.32 -23.34
N SER A 13 -33.85 -39.57 -23.57
CA SER A 13 -33.28 -39.42 -24.91
C SER A 13 -31.82 -38.95 -24.78
N ASP A 14 -30.92 -39.77 -25.29
CA ASP A 14 -29.57 -39.41 -25.72
C ASP A 14 -29.61 -38.19 -26.66
N THR A 15 -28.50 -37.43 -26.73
CA THR A 15 -27.71 -37.21 -27.96
C THR A 15 -26.61 -36.16 -27.75
N ALA A 16 -25.43 -36.50 -28.31
CA ALA A 16 -24.33 -35.65 -28.77
C ALA A 16 -23.43 -34.92 -27.74
N SER A 17 -22.34 -35.62 -27.41
CA SER A 17 -21.03 -35.03 -27.13
C SER A 17 -20.47 -34.44 -28.43
N VAL A 18 -20.37 -33.11 -28.51
CA VAL A 18 -19.62 -32.39 -29.55
C VAL A 18 -18.24 -32.11 -28.98
N LYS A 19 -17.23 -32.78 -29.55
CA LYS A 19 -15.82 -32.45 -29.36
C LYS A 19 -15.51 -31.23 -30.23
N ASN A 20 -15.31 -30.08 -29.61
CA ASN A 20 -14.64 -28.95 -30.25
C ASN A 20 -13.14 -29.12 -30.02
N ASP A 21 -12.47 -29.57 -31.07
CA ASP A 21 -11.02 -29.66 -31.17
C ASP A 21 -10.58 -28.47 -32.04
N ASP A 22 -10.21 -27.37 -31.39
CA ASP A 22 -9.56 -26.22 -32.04
C ASP A 22 -8.46 -25.72 -31.10
N THR A 23 -7.40 -26.52 -31.03
CA THR A 23 -6.15 -26.12 -30.40
C THR A 23 -5.40 -25.17 -31.33
N VAL A 24 -5.66 -23.86 -31.20
CA VAL A 24 -4.82 -22.83 -31.83
C VAL A 24 -3.58 -22.63 -30.95
N ILE A 25 -2.47 -23.26 -31.33
CA ILE A 25 -1.14 -22.93 -30.81
C ILE A 25 -0.72 -21.60 -31.46
N VAL A 26 -0.99 -20.48 -30.79
CA VAL A 26 -0.35 -19.21 -31.13
C VAL A 26 1.00 -19.18 -30.42
N ASP A 27 2.04 -19.40 -31.20
CA ASP A 27 3.44 -19.29 -30.81
C ASP A 27 3.74 -17.82 -30.46
N GLY A 28 3.51 -17.47 -29.20
CA GLY A 28 3.75 -16.16 -28.61
C GLY A 28 5.20 -15.98 -28.17
N SER A 29 6.17 -16.21 -29.07
CA SER A 29 7.52 -15.64 -28.91
C SER A 29 7.44 -14.13 -29.05
N SER A 30 6.94 -13.49 -27.99
CA SER A 30 7.06 -12.05 -27.77
C SER A 30 8.54 -11.76 -27.51
N LEU A 31 9.22 -11.38 -28.59
CA LEU A 31 10.54 -10.76 -28.55
C LEU A 31 10.46 -9.61 -27.54
N ALA A 32 11.05 -9.82 -26.36
CA ALA A 32 11.26 -8.77 -25.39
C ALA A 32 12.08 -7.67 -26.05
N THR A 33 11.39 -6.61 -26.47
CA THR A 33 12.03 -5.38 -26.93
C THR A 33 12.98 -4.92 -25.83
N PRO A 34 14.27 -4.68 -26.13
CA PRO A 34 15.19 -4.12 -25.15
C PRO A 34 14.61 -2.79 -24.67
N ALA A 35 14.30 -2.70 -23.37
CA ALA A 35 13.84 -1.46 -22.77
C ALA A 35 14.84 -0.35 -23.10
N ALA A 36 14.38 0.68 -23.80
CA ALA A 36 15.23 1.80 -24.19
C ALA A 36 15.89 2.41 -22.93
N PRO A 37 17.16 2.82 -23.01
CA PRO A 37 17.87 3.38 -21.87
C PRO A 37 17.15 4.64 -21.39
N LEU A 38 16.71 4.63 -20.13
CA LEU A 38 16.13 5.78 -19.45
C LEU A 38 17.14 6.94 -19.47
N LYS A 39 16.78 8.03 -20.17
CA LYS A 39 17.60 9.22 -20.42
C LYS A 39 18.18 9.82 -19.11
N SER A 40 19.36 10.43 -19.23
CA SER A 40 20.18 11.02 -18.15
C SER A 40 19.43 11.89 -17.14
N ASP A 41 18.37 12.59 -17.54
CA ASP A 41 17.56 13.45 -16.66
C ASP A 41 16.80 12.63 -15.60
N SER A 42 16.49 11.36 -15.89
CA SER A 42 15.94 10.43 -14.91
C SER A 42 16.94 10.10 -13.81
N SER A 43 18.25 10.17 -14.05
CA SER A 43 19.26 9.79 -13.05
C SER A 43 19.39 10.84 -11.95
N ALA A 44 19.38 12.13 -12.28
CA ALA A 44 19.43 13.20 -11.29
C ALA A 44 18.17 13.23 -10.42
N LEU A 45 16.99 13.09 -11.04
CA LEU A 45 15.72 12.98 -10.34
C LEU A 45 15.72 11.82 -9.34
N VAL A 46 16.13 10.62 -9.79
CA VAL A 46 16.16 9.42 -8.94
C VAL A 46 17.13 9.59 -7.77
N LYS A 47 18.31 10.19 -7.99
CA LYS A 47 19.27 10.49 -6.92
C LYS A 47 18.69 11.48 -5.90
N GLY A 48 17.96 12.50 -6.36
CA GLY A 48 17.27 13.45 -5.49
C GLY A 48 16.20 12.76 -4.64
N ILE A 49 15.38 11.89 -5.24
CA ILE A 49 14.39 11.07 -4.53
C ILE A 49 15.06 10.20 -3.46
N ILE A 50 16.13 9.48 -3.81
CA ILE A 50 16.87 8.63 -2.86
C ILE A 50 17.37 9.45 -1.68
N SER A 51 17.99 10.61 -1.94
CA SER A 51 18.47 11.50 -0.89
C SER A 51 17.36 11.95 0.07
N GLU A 52 16.16 12.27 -0.45
CA GLU A 52 15.03 12.67 0.39
C GLU A 52 14.39 11.50 1.13
N LEU A 53 14.40 10.29 0.56
CA LEU A 53 13.98 9.06 1.26
C LEU A 53 14.92 8.74 2.43
N ASP A 54 16.24 8.92 2.24
CA ASP A 54 17.21 8.75 3.33
C ASP A 54 17.01 9.79 4.43
N ARG A 55 16.73 11.04 4.05
CA ARG A 55 16.39 12.10 5.02
C ARG A 55 15.10 11.77 5.78
N MET A 56 14.09 11.23 5.09
CA MET A 56 12.84 10.80 5.71
C MET A 56 13.07 9.68 6.73
N ASN A 57 13.81 8.64 6.34
CA ASN A 57 14.21 7.56 7.25
C ASN A 57 14.89 8.10 8.52
N GLN A 58 15.88 8.97 8.36
CA GLN A 58 16.58 9.56 9.50
C GLN A 58 15.65 10.37 10.42
N ALA A 59 14.69 11.09 9.84
CA ALA A 59 13.72 11.86 10.62
C ALA A 59 12.83 10.94 11.48
N PHE A 60 12.33 9.84 10.92
CA PHE A 60 11.54 8.85 11.66
C PHE A 60 12.35 8.10 12.72
N VAL A 61 13.56 7.62 12.39
CA VAL A 61 14.43 6.93 13.35
C VAL A 61 14.79 7.82 14.56
N LYS A 62 14.93 9.14 14.33
CA LYS A 62 15.24 10.11 15.40
C LYS A 62 14.01 10.70 16.08
N HIS A 63 12.80 10.35 15.63
CA HIS A 63 11.55 11.03 16.00
C HIS A 63 11.64 12.57 15.90
N ASP A 64 12.33 13.07 14.86
CA ASP A 64 12.53 14.50 14.65
C ASP A 64 11.29 15.11 13.99
N VAL A 65 10.33 15.55 14.83
CA VAL A 65 9.06 16.14 14.40
C VAL A 65 9.26 17.34 13.48
N ALA A 66 10.31 18.14 13.68
CA ALA A 66 10.58 19.30 12.83
C ALA A 66 10.95 18.85 11.41
N GLN A 67 11.79 17.81 11.28
CA GLN A 67 12.10 17.22 9.98
C GLN A 67 10.92 16.45 9.38
N ILE A 68 10.15 15.71 10.17
CA ILE A 68 8.99 14.96 9.68
C ILE A 68 7.95 15.93 9.09
N THR A 69 7.65 17.02 9.80
CA THR A 69 6.73 18.04 9.29
C THR A 69 7.25 18.76 8.05
N SER A 70 8.55 18.68 7.71
CA SER A 70 9.08 19.29 6.49
C SER A 70 8.66 18.57 5.20
N PHE A 71 8.18 17.32 5.30
CA PHE A 71 7.63 16.57 4.17
C PHE A 71 6.17 16.90 3.87
N PHE A 72 5.52 17.75 4.67
CA PHE A 72 4.11 18.09 4.51
C PHE A 72 3.95 19.56 4.14
N ASP A 73 3.10 19.79 3.14
CA ASP A 73 2.61 21.12 2.83
C ASP A 73 1.42 21.42 3.75
N PHE A 74 1.59 22.43 4.60
CA PHE A 74 0.56 22.84 5.54
C PHE A 74 -0.22 24.04 5.00
N PRO A 75 -1.54 24.13 5.29
CA PRO A 75 -2.31 23.17 6.09
C PRO A 75 -2.63 21.86 5.32
N ILE A 76 -2.61 20.73 6.03
CA ILE A 76 -3.03 19.43 5.46
C ILE A 76 -4.55 19.40 5.45
N HIS A 77 -5.12 19.11 4.29
CA HIS A 77 -6.56 18.94 4.11
C HIS A 77 -7.01 17.51 4.42
N ASP A 78 -8.24 17.38 4.89
CA ASP A 78 -8.93 16.11 5.17
C ASP A 78 -9.00 15.16 3.98
N THR A 79 -9.02 15.70 2.76
CA THR A 79 -8.97 14.94 1.50
C THR A 79 -7.62 14.27 1.23
N ALA A 80 -6.55 14.76 1.85
CA ALA A 80 -5.20 14.19 1.71
C ALA A 80 -4.89 13.20 2.84
N LEU A 81 -5.32 13.51 4.06
CA LEU A 81 -5.12 12.68 5.24
C LEU A 81 -6.32 12.84 6.16
N VAL A 82 -7.05 11.76 6.40
CA VAL A 82 -8.30 11.79 7.17
C VAL A 82 -7.96 11.71 8.66
N PHE A 83 -8.32 12.74 9.43
CA PHE A 83 -8.16 12.74 10.88
C PHE A 83 -9.51 12.56 11.57
N PHE A 84 -9.61 11.56 12.44
CA PHE A 84 -10.72 11.40 13.37
C PHE A 84 -10.23 10.75 14.66
N GLU A 85 -10.88 11.09 15.78
CA GLU A 85 -10.66 10.44 17.07
C GLU A 85 -9.19 10.46 17.55
N ILE A 86 -8.43 11.50 17.18
CA ILE A 86 -7.03 11.65 17.59
C ILE A 86 -6.96 11.95 19.09
N ASN A 87 -7.79 12.89 19.55
CA ASN A 87 -8.17 13.17 20.94
C ASN A 87 -9.12 14.38 20.96
N PRO A 88 -9.88 14.61 22.05
CA PRO A 88 -10.86 15.69 22.11
C PRO A 88 -10.29 17.10 21.85
N GLU A 89 -9.05 17.37 22.28
CA GLU A 89 -8.41 18.68 22.09
C GLU A 89 -8.06 18.91 20.61
N PHE A 90 -7.43 17.92 19.97
CA PHE A 90 -7.10 17.96 18.55
C PHE A 90 -8.36 18.07 17.70
N ASP A 91 -9.37 17.25 17.98
CA ASP A 91 -10.60 17.19 17.19
C ASP A 91 -11.37 18.52 17.27
N ALA A 92 -11.36 19.18 18.43
CA ALA A 92 -11.91 20.53 18.59
C ALA A 92 -11.13 21.57 17.76
N GLN A 93 -9.79 21.55 17.80
CA GLN A 93 -8.96 22.45 16.99
C GLN A 93 -9.13 22.19 15.49
N TYR A 94 -9.22 20.93 15.08
CA TYR A 94 -9.40 20.50 13.69
C TYR A 94 -10.73 20.97 13.11
N LYS A 95 -11.83 20.79 13.85
CA LYS A 95 -13.15 21.33 13.48
C LYS A 95 -13.14 22.85 13.43
N ALA A 96 -12.55 23.52 14.43
CA ALA A 96 -12.45 24.97 14.47
C ALA A 96 -11.60 25.55 13.32
N ASN A 97 -10.63 24.79 12.81
CA ASN A 97 -9.76 25.16 11.69
C ASN A 97 -10.31 24.71 10.32
N GLY A 98 -11.61 24.37 10.24
CA GLY A 98 -12.28 24.01 8.99
C GLY A 98 -11.81 22.68 8.40
N ASN A 99 -11.59 21.67 9.25
CA ASN A 99 -11.09 20.34 8.88
C ASN A 99 -9.72 20.38 8.19
N LYS A 100 -8.85 21.24 8.71
CA LYS A 100 -7.47 21.38 8.25
C LYS A 100 -6.52 21.27 9.42
N VAL A 101 -5.40 20.57 9.21
CA VAL A 101 -4.36 20.46 10.21
C VAL A 101 -3.27 21.47 9.91
N SER A 102 -3.00 22.38 10.83
CA SER A 102 -1.84 23.29 10.74
C SER A 102 -0.55 22.59 11.19
N ARG A 103 0.61 23.16 10.83
CA ARG A 103 1.91 22.63 11.30
C ARG A 103 1.99 22.56 12.83
N ALA A 104 1.48 23.57 13.51
CA ALA A 104 1.49 23.63 14.98
C ALA A 104 0.63 22.53 15.59
N MET A 105 -0.57 22.28 15.04
CA MET A 105 -1.45 21.20 15.47
C MET A 105 -0.79 19.84 15.27
N PHE A 106 -0.26 19.60 14.06
CA PHE A 106 0.43 18.35 13.74
C PHE A 106 1.60 18.09 14.69
N SER A 107 2.44 19.10 14.91
CA SER A 107 3.61 18.97 15.78
C SER A 107 3.22 18.73 17.24
N LYS A 108 2.22 19.45 17.74
CA LYS A 108 1.74 19.32 19.13
C LYS A 108 1.16 17.94 19.41
N HIS A 109 0.44 17.37 18.44
CA HIS A 109 -0.23 16.08 18.60
C HIS A 109 0.47 14.94 17.85
N TYR A 110 1.76 15.11 17.51
CA TYR A 110 2.48 14.22 16.60
C TYR A 110 2.42 12.76 17.01
N SER A 111 2.71 12.43 18.28
CA SER A 111 2.72 11.04 18.76
C SER A 111 1.38 10.33 18.53
N ARG A 112 0.24 11.02 18.69
CA ARG A 112 -1.09 10.45 18.45
C ARG A 112 -1.40 10.31 16.97
N ILE A 113 -0.96 11.28 16.16
CA ILE A 113 -1.09 11.22 14.69
C ILE A 113 -0.25 10.07 14.12
N GLU A 114 0.98 9.91 14.61
CA GLU A 114 1.91 8.84 14.23
C GLU A 114 1.32 7.47 14.56
N GLU A 115 0.78 7.30 15.77
CA GLU A 115 0.10 6.08 16.20
C GLU A 115 -1.13 5.80 15.33
N PHE A 116 -2.03 6.78 15.17
CA PHE A 116 -3.29 6.63 14.45
C PHE A 116 -3.10 6.25 12.98
N HIS A 117 -2.10 6.83 12.32
CA HIS A 117 -1.79 6.54 10.92
C HIS A 117 -0.73 5.45 10.73
N SER A 118 -0.33 4.77 11.80
CA SER A 118 0.74 3.76 11.79
C SER A 118 2.01 4.24 11.08
N MET A 119 2.39 5.51 11.26
CA MET A 119 3.56 6.11 10.59
C MET A 119 4.88 5.49 11.07
N THR A 120 4.86 4.78 12.21
CA THR A 120 5.99 3.98 12.70
C THR A 120 6.41 2.87 11.73
N GLU A 121 5.52 2.42 10.84
CA GLU A 121 5.80 1.41 9.81
C GLU A 121 6.81 1.89 8.74
N PHE A 122 7.09 3.19 8.67
CA PHE A 122 8.19 3.68 7.84
C PHE A 122 9.56 3.17 8.32
N ILE A 123 9.73 2.92 9.62
CA ILE A 123 11.01 2.41 10.16
C ILE A 123 11.32 1.01 9.60
N PRO A 124 10.46 -0.02 9.74
CA PRO A 124 10.71 -1.31 9.11
C PRO A 124 10.74 -1.24 7.57
N LEU A 125 9.95 -0.37 6.94
CA LEU A 125 10.02 -0.14 5.49
C LEU A 125 11.44 0.23 5.06
N PHE A 126 12.06 1.25 5.68
CA PHE A 126 13.42 1.66 5.35
C PHE A 126 14.51 0.73 5.88
N LYS A 127 14.19 -0.11 6.88
CA LYS A 127 15.10 -1.17 7.35
C LYS A 127 15.26 -2.27 6.30
N TYR A 128 14.17 -2.67 5.65
CA TYR A 128 14.16 -3.79 4.71
C TYR A 128 14.42 -3.37 3.27
N LEU A 129 14.03 -2.15 2.89
CA LEU A 129 14.20 -1.63 1.54
C LEU A 129 15.44 -0.74 1.47
N LYS A 130 16.22 -0.92 0.39
CA LYS A 130 17.35 -0.05 0.05
C LYS A 130 16.91 0.90 -1.07
N PRO A 131 16.68 2.20 -0.80
CA PRO A 131 16.20 3.15 -1.81
C PRO A 131 17.09 3.21 -3.06
N GLU A 132 18.38 2.88 -2.96
CA GLU A 132 19.32 2.83 -4.08
C GLU A 132 18.92 1.84 -5.18
N GLY A 133 18.07 0.86 -4.87
CA GLY A 133 17.47 -0.02 -5.87
C GLY A 133 16.69 0.75 -6.95
N LEU A 134 16.20 1.96 -6.64
CA LEU A 134 15.50 2.84 -7.57
C LEU A 134 16.38 3.35 -8.72
N LEU A 135 17.71 3.24 -8.61
CA LEU A 135 18.63 3.56 -9.71
C LEU A 135 18.52 2.55 -10.87
N LYS A 136 18.06 1.33 -10.58
CA LYS A 136 18.01 0.21 -11.55
C LYS A 136 16.58 -0.21 -11.89
N SER A 137 15.63 0.06 -10.99
CA SER A 137 14.23 -0.29 -11.12
C SER A 137 13.36 0.91 -10.75
N ASN A 138 12.11 0.94 -11.19
CA ASN A 138 11.13 1.91 -10.67
C ASN A 138 10.51 1.45 -9.34
N MET A 139 10.88 0.27 -8.83
CA MET A 139 10.30 -0.29 -7.62
C MET A 139 11.31 -1.16 -6.87
N VAL A 140 11.26 -1.06 -5.54
CA VAL A 140 11.95 -1.94 -4.59
C VAL A 140 10.90 -2.48 -3.63
N GLU A 141 10.88 -3.78 -3.40
CA GLU A 141 9.89 -4.44 -2.55
C GLU A 141 10.53 -5.51 -1.66
N HIS A 142 9.88 -5.83 -0.55
CA HIS A 142 10.29 -6.88 0.37
C HIS A 142 9.09 -7.46 1.09
N GLU A 143 9.00 -8.79 1.11
CA GLU A 143 8.14 -9.52 2.04
C GLU A 143 8.98 -10.01 3.21
N HIS A 144 8.53 -9.68 4.42
CA HIS A 144 9.10 -10.17 5.66
C HIS A 144 8.17 -11.25 6.26
N ARG A 145 8.62 -12.51 6.18
CA ARG A 145 7.92 -13.67 6.75
C ARG A 145 8.60 -14.08 8.05
N VAL A 146 7.85 -14.06 9.15
CA VAL A 146 8.31 -14.58 10.43
C VAL A 146 8.03 -16.08 10.49
N LYS A 147 9.03 -16.86 10.89
CA LYS A 147 8.87 -18.33 10.98
C LYS A 147 7.81 -18.66 12.02
N ASN A 148 6.88 -19.55 11.66
CA ASN A 148 5.75 -19.98 12.49
C ASN A 148 4.71 -18.87 12.78
N ASP A 149 4.71 -17.81 11.97
CA ASP A 149 3.70 -16.77 12.01
C ASP A 149 2.71 -16.98 10.86
N GLY A 150 1.41 -16.82 11.17
CA GLY A 150 0.34 -16.85 10.16
C GLY A 150 0.35 -15.61 9.27
N CYS A 151 1.04 -14.55 9.68
CA CYS A 151 1.12 -13.28 8.99
C CYS A 151 2.46 -13.09 8.28
N TYR A 152 2.44 -12.29 7.22
CA TYR A 152 3.64 -11.71 6.65
C TYR A 152 3.45 -10.22 6.41
N TYR A 153 4.55 -9.48 6.51
CA TYR A 153 4.58 -8.05 6.27
C TYR A 153 5.13 -7.78 4.89
N PHE A 154 4.61 -6.77 4.21
CA PHE A 154 5.13 -6.35 2.92
C PHE A 154 5.43 -4.87 2.93
N TYR A 155 6.50 -4.51 2.21
CA TYR A 155 6.97 -3.14 2.08
C TYR A 155 7.32 -2.88 0.62
N SER A 156 7.00 -1.70 0.11
CA SER A 156 7.51 -1.26 -1.20
C SER A 156 7.74 0.24 -1.29
N ILE A 157 8.71 0.60 -2.14
CA ILE A 157 8.94 1.96 -2.63
C ILE A 157 8.79 1.89 -4.14
N ARG A 158 7.81 2.59 -4.70
CA ARG A 158 7.58 2.68 -6.15
C ARG A 158 7.72 4.13 -6.61
N ARG A 159 8.33 4.33 -7.77
CA ARG A 159 8.48 5.61 -8.45
C ARG A 159 7.68 5.62 -9.75
N GLN A 160 6.94 6.70 -9.98
CA GLN A 160 6.26 6.99 -11.24
C GLN A 160 6.58 8.44 -11.63
N GLY A 161 7.61 8.63 -12.46
CA GLY A 161 8.14 9.96 -12.73
C GLY A 161 8.71 10.60 -11.45
N ALA A 162 8.12 11.72 -11.03
CA ALA A 162 8.43 12.44 -9.79
C ALA A 162 7.58 11.97 -8.59
N THR A 163 6.54 11.17 -8.82
CA THR A 163 5.74 10.60 -7.74
C THR A 163 6.47 9.43 -7.10
N VAL A 164 6.49 9.42 -5.77
CA VAL A 164 7.02 8.34 -4.94
C VAL A 164 5.89 7.79 -4.10
N ILE A 165 5.73 6.47 -4.12
CA ILE A 165 4.66 5.74 -3.43
C ILE A 165 5.34 4.82 -2.43
N LEU A 166 5.04 5.02 -1.15
CA LEU A 166 5.48 4.15 -0.07
C LEU A 166 4.29 3.29 0.35
N THR A 167 4.48 1.98 0.38
CA THR A 167 3.45 1.06 0.85
C THR A 167 4.01 0.14 1.92
N TYR A 168 3.25 -0.04 2.99
CA TYR A 168 3.49 -1.05 4.01
C TYR A 168 2.16 -1.74 4.35
N GLY A 169 2.23 -2.95 4.86
CA GLY A 169 1.04 -3.66 5.29
C GLY A 169 1.34 -5.06 5.80
N THR A 170 0.27 -5.78 6.12
CA THR A 170 0.29 -7.18 6.53
C THR A 170 -0.76 -7.97 5.77
N ASN A 171 -0.48 -9.24 5.52
CA ASN A 171 -1.39 -10.16 4.86
C ASN A 171 -1.23 -11.58 5.44
N THR A 172 -2.24 -12.42 5.26
CA THR A 172 -2.22 -13.80 5.72
C THR A 172 -1.34 -14.67 4.82
N SER A 173 -0.45 -15.43 5.43
CA SER A 173 0.36 -16.42 4.72
C SER A 173 -0.54 -17.57 4.23
N SER A 174 -0.49 -17.88 2.93
CA SER A 174 -1.30 -18.93 2.31
C SER A 174 -1.13 -20.31 2.95
N ALA A 175 0.00 -20.57 3.63
CA ALA A 175 0.24 -21.82 4.36
C ALA A 175 -0.64 -21.97 5.63
N TYR A 176 -1.27 -20.89 6.08
CA TYR A 176 -2.11 -20.82 7.29
C TYR A 176 -3.56 -20.50 6.97
N VAL A 177 -3.91 -20.34 5.68
CA VAL A 177 -5.30 -20.19 5.25
C VAL A 177 -5.99 -21.53 5.44
N ASN A 178 -6.85 -21.64 6.45
CA ASN A 178 -7.69 -22.81 6.62
C ASN A 178 -8.73 -22.82 5.48
N PRO A 179 -8.94 -23.95 4.75
CA PRO A 179 -10.03 -24.05 3.79
C PRO A 179 -11.43 -23.92 4.41
N ASP A 180 -11.56 -24.00 5.74
CA ASP A 180 -12.82 -23.74 6.44
C ASP A 180 -13.08 -22.22 6.56
N PRO A 181 -14.11 -21.67 5.88
CA PRO A 181 -14.41 -20.24 5.91
C PRO A 181 -14.93 -19.73 7.27
N GLU A 182 -15.24 -20.62 8.23
CA GLU A 182 -15.59 -20.21 9.60
C GLU A 182 -14.36 -19.99 10.50
N GLU A 183 -13.20 -20.54 10.13
CA GLU A 183 -11.92 -20.25 10.75
C GLU A 183 -11.25 -19.08 10.01
N GLY A 184 -11.71 -17.87 10.32
CA GLY A 184 -11.41 -16.62 9.61
C GLY A 184 -9.92 -16.23 9.46
N GLU A 185 -9.69 -15.08 8.83
CA GLU A 185 -8.35 -14.50 8.60
C GLU A 185 -7.49 -14.55 9.88
N VAL A 186 -6.29 -15.13 9.76
CA VAL A 186 -5.34 -15.26 10.87
C VAL A 186 -4.77 -13.89 11.26
N CYS A 187 -4.86 -12.91 10.36
CA CYS A 187 -4.23 -11.61 10.46
C CYS A 187 -5.26 -10.52 10.17
N GLY A 188 -5.23 -9.43 10.94
CA GLY A 188 -5.92 -8.20 10.53
C GLY A 188 -5.19 -7.60 9.32
N GLU A 189 -5.60 -7.98 8.11
CA GLU A 189 -4.97 -7.51 6.88
C GLU A 189 -5.15 -6.01 6.73
N TYR A 190 -4.08 -5.31 6.38
CA TYR A 190 -4.16 -3.89 6.06
C TYR A 190 -3.00 -3.48 5.16
N ALA A 191 -3.18 -2.36 4.46
CA ALA A 191 -2.18 -1.72 3.63
C ALA A 191 -2.27 -0.20 3.79
N GLY A 192 -1.22 0.44 4.29
CA GLY A 192 -1.04 1.88 4.24
C GLY A 192 -0.25 2.27 2.99
N THR A 193 -0.80 3.16 2.16
CA THR A 193 -0.12 3.70 0.97
C THR A 193 -0.03 5.22 1.04
N TRP A 194 1.20 5.73 0.99
CA TRP A 194 1.52 7.15 1.08
C TRP A 194 2.11 7.66 -0.23
N PHE A 195 1.53 8.73 -0.75
CA PHE A 195 1.94 9.36 -1.99
C PHE A 195 2.70 10.64 -1.70
N PHE A 196 3.87 10.75 -2.31
CA PHE A 196 4.71 11.94 -2.28
C PHE A 196 5.02 12.40 -3.70
N GLU A 197 5.20 13.69 -3.88
CA GLU A 197 5.71 14.29 -5.10
C GLU A 197 7.09 14.89 -4.84
N PHE A 198 8.06 14.53 -5.68
CA PHE A 198 9.38 15.15 -5.66
C PHE A 198 9.38 16.42 -6.50
N ARG A 199 9.45 17.58 -5.83
CA ARG A 199 9.50 18.90 -6.46
C ARG A 199 10.39 19.82 -5.65
N ASP A 200 11.01 20.80 -6.32
CA ASP A 200 11.91 21.77 -5.69
C ASP A 200 13.03 21.13 -4.84
N GLY A 201 13.47 19.93 -5.24
CA GLY A 201 14.50 19.15 -4.56
C GLY A 201 14.04 18.44 -3.29
N LYS A 202 12.73 18.38 -3.00
CA LYS A 202 12.16 17.81 -1.78
C LYS A 202 11.00 16.86 -2.05
N LEU A 203 10.73 15.96 -1.11
CA LEU A 203 9.49 15.18 -1.10
C LEU A 203 8.38 15.95 -0.38
N HIS A 204 7.22 16.05 -1.05
CA HIS A 204 6.01 16.66 -0.52
C HIS A 204 4.88 15.64 -0.46
N PHE A 205 4.29 15.47 0.71
CA PHE A 205 3.14 14.61 0.93
C PHE A 205 1.96 15.09 0.09
N VAL A 206 1.34 14.15 -0.62
CA VAL A 206 0.17 14.39 -1.47
C VAL A 206 -1.07 13.85 -0.81
N LYS A 207 -1.07 12.57 -0.44
CA LYS A 207 -2.20 11.89 0.19
C LYS A 207 -1.80 10.54 0.78
N GLN A 208 -2.66 10.02 1.64
CA GLN A 208 -2.58 8.68 2.20
C GLN A 208 -3.86 7.92 1.84
N MET A 209 -3.72 6.60 1.65
CA MET A 209 -4.83 5.68 1.46
C MET A 209 -4.59 4.45 2.34
N THR A 210 -5.63 4.00 3.03
CA THR A 210 -5.63 2.72 3.75
C THR A 210 -6.59 1.76 3.05
N ALA A 211 -6.19 0.50 2.93
CA ALA A 211 -7.07 -0.63 2.64
C ALA A 211 -6.91 -1.66 3.77
N GLY A 212 -7.97 -2.40 4.07
CA GLY A 212 -8.04 -3.36 5.17
C GLY A 212 -9.48 -3.56 5.59
#